data_AF-A0A943N8F1-F1
#
_entry.id   AF-A0A943N8F1-F1
#
_cell.length_a   1.000
_cell.length_b   1.000
_cell.length_c   1.000
_cell.angle_alpha   90.00
_cell.angle_beta   90.00
_cell.angle_gamma   90.00
#
_symmetry.space_group_name_H-M   'P 1'
#
loop_
_entity.id
_entity.type
_entity.pdbx_description
1 polymer ?
#
loop_
_entity_poly.entity_id
_entity_poly.type
_entity_poly.pdbx_seq_one_letter_code
_entity_poly.pdbx_strand_id
1 'polypeptide(L)'
;ETVFGKAMQYNGFMGNLKDGLTDGTMDAMSTQLLSDSRMYTVRTIGSIYDSVWDSLSILNYVVLVLILGSGMLTFVVMLNLTNINIGERMRELATLRVLGFYDKEMYAYIFRENNALSVIGAFVGLVFGKIMHLFVIRTCEVDMVMFVRSAKPLSYVYAFALTIVFSLIVNLLMRPKVRAIDMVESLKSAE
;
A
#
# COMPACT_ATOMS: atom_id res chain seq x y z
N GLU A 1 6.30 -15.24 49.42
CA GLU A 1 4.98 -14.84 49.94
C GLU A 1 3.89 -15.70 49.30
N THR A 2 3.06 -16.31 50.14
CA THR A 2 2.01 -17.28 49.78
C THR A 2 0.69 -16.55 49.51
N VAL A 3 0.46 -16.17 48.25
CA VAL A 3 -0.81 -15.52 47.84
C VAL A 3 -1.94 -16.53 47.58
N PHE A 4 -1.63 -17.84 47.43
CA PHE A 4 -2.61 -18.85 46.97
C PHE A 4 -2.68 -20.17 47.76
N GLY A 5 -2.04 -20.28 48.93
CA GLY A 5 -2.18 -21.48 49.79
C GLY A 5 -1.70 -22.82 49.18
N LYS A 6 -0.99 -22.79 48.05
CA LYS A 6 -0.34 -23.96 47.41
C LYS A 6 1.16 -23.75 47.37
N ALA A 7 1.93 -24.84 47.49
CA ALA A 7 3.39 -24.79 47.31
C ALA A 7 3.72 -24.35 45.87
N MET A 8 4.67 -23.42 45.72
CA MET A 8 5.14 -22.93 44.43
C MET A 8 5.66 -24.11 43.59
N GLN A 9 5.04 -24.37 42.44
CA GLN A 9 5.52 -25.35 41.47
C GLN A 9 6.11 -24.59 40.28
N TYR A 10 7.40 -24.81 40.01
CA TYR A 10 8.07 -24.27 38.84
C TYR A 10 7.59 -24.99 37.59
N ASN A 11 6.96 -24.25 36.68
CA ASN A 11 6.32 -24.77 35.46
C ASN A 11 7.08 -24.40 34.17
N GLY A 12 8.27 -23.82 34.27
CA GLY A 12 9.07 -23.45 33.12
C GLY A 12 10.47 -22.98 33.49
N PHE A 13 11.39 -23.16 32.55
CA PHE A 13 12.76 -22.67 32.63
C PHE A 13 13.02 -21.78 31.41
N MET A 14 13.66 -20.63 31.64
CA MET A 14 14.11 -19.73 30.57
C MET A 14 15.64 -19.73 30.56
N GLY A 15 16.23 -19.97 29.41
CA GLY A 15 17.68 -19.91 29.20
C GLY A 15 18.00 -18.92 28.10
N ASN A 16 19.03 -18.09 28.30
CA ASN A 16 19.54 -17.23 27.25
C ASN A 16 20.56 -18.01 26.40
N LEU A 17 20.34 -18.08 25.10
CA LEU A 17 21.27 -18.70 24.17
C LEU A 17 22.33 -17.66 23.77
N LYS A 18 23.59 -18.09 23.58
CA LYS A 18 24.64 -17.19 23.07
C LYS A 18 24.27 -16.72 21.66
N ASP A 19 24.57 -15.46 21.35
CA ASP A 19 24.37 -14.91 20.02
C ASP A 19 25.16 -15.71 18.96
N GLY A 20 24.50 -16.07 17.85
CA GLY A 20 25.12 -16.73 16.69
C GLY A 20 24.96 -18.26 16.59
N LEU A 21 24.06 -18.87 17.36
CA LEU A 21 23.66 -20.27 17.14
C LEU A 21 22.87 -20.43 15.83
N THR A 22 23.18 -21.47 15.06
CA THR A 22 22.45 -21.81 13.83
C THR A 22 21.12 -22.49 14.16
N ASP A 23 20.08 -22.26 13.37
CA ASP A 23 18.73 -22.86 13.58
C ASP A 23 18.79 -24.38 13.71
N GLY A 24 19.62 -25.06 12.91
CA GLY A 24 19.82 -26.51 13.00
C GLY A 24 20.41 -27.00 14.32
N THR A 25 21.26 -26.20 14.99
CA THR A 25 21.75 -26.52 16.33
C THR A 25 20.71 -26.26 17.43
N MET A 26 19.82 -25.30 17.22
CA MET A 26 18.70 -25.03 18.13
C MET A 26 17.63 -26.13 18.07
N ASP A 27 17.34 -26.65 16.88
CA ASP A 27 16.39 -27.75 16.68
C ASP A 27 16.92 -29.07 17.27
N ALA A 28 18.21 -29.36 17.09
CA ALA A 28 18.86 -30.52 17.69
C ALA A 28 18.83 -30.45 19.23
N MET A 29 19.13 -29.28 19.81
CA MET A 29 19.05 -29.06 21.25
C MET A 29 17.61 -29.17 21.76
N SER A 30 16.64 -28.60 21.03
CA SER A 30 15.22 -28.70 21.38
C SER A 30 14.72 -30.15 21.37
N THR A 31 15.17 -30.94 20.40
CA THR A 31 14.86 -32.38 20.29
C THR A 31 15.47 -33.17 21.45
N GLN A 32 16.72 -32.85 21.83
CA GLN A 32 17.38 -33.47 22.97
C GLN A 32 16.67 -33.12 24.29
N LEU A 33 16.23 -31.87 24.46
CA LEU A 33 15.49 -31.44 25.65
C LEU A 33 14.10 -32.08 25.73
N LEU A 34 13.42 -32.27 24.61
CA LEU A 34 12.12 -32.96 24.52
C LEU A 34 12.23 -34.48 24.75
N SER A 35 13.44 -35.05 24.68
CA SER A 35 13.66 -36.47 25.00
C SER A 35 13.62 -36.78 26.49
N ASP A 36 13.74 -35.76 27.36
CA ASP A 36 13.51 -35.90 28.81
C ASP A 36 12.00 -35.89 29.09
N SER A 37 11.51 -36.93 29.78
CA SER A 37 10.08 -37.10 30.12
C SER A 37 9.50 -35.98 31.00
N ARG A 38 10.35 -35.11 31.56
CA ARG A 38 9.97 -33.94 32.36
C ARG A 38 9.69 -32.69 31.51
N MET A 39 10.03 -32.70 30.22
CA MET A 39 9.87 -31.55 29.32
C MET A 39 8.73 -31.79 28.34
N TYR A 40 7.63 -31.04 28.49
CA TYR A 40 6.46 -31.15 27.63
C TYR A 40 6.53 -30.28 26.37
N THR A 41 7.20 -29.12 26.46
CA THR A 41 7.29 -28.16 25.35
C THR A 41 8.55 -27.33 25.46
N VAL A 42 9.27 -27.18 24.35
CA VAL A 42 10.39 -26.24 24.20
C VAL A 42 9.97 -25.23 23.14
N ARG A 43 10.04 -23.93 23.46
CA ARG A 43 9.79 -22.84 22.50
C ARG A 43 10.95 -21.87 22.55
N THR A 44 11.43 -21.49 21.38
CA THR A 44 12.46 -20.48 21.22
C THR A 44 11.81 -19.18 20.78
N ILE A 45 12.36 -18.04 21.22
CA ILE A 45 11.85 -16.73 20.77
C ILE A 45 11.96 -16.59 19.25
N GLY A 46 13.02 -17.15 18.64
CA GLY A 46 13.18 -17.25 17.19
C GLY A 46 12.02 -17.98 16.50
N SER A 47 11.69 -19.20 16.94
CA SER A 47 10.60 -19.98 16.33
C SER A 47 9.22 -19.31 16.49
N ILE A 48 9.00 -18.56 17.57
CA ILE A 48 7.79 -17.73 17.74
C ILE A 48 7.80 -16.57 16.74
N TYR A 49 8.94 -15.91 16.55
CA TYR A 49 9.10 -14.84 15.58
C TYR A 49 8.83 -15.35 14.16
N ASP A 50 9.44 -16.47 13.76
CA ASP A 50 9.27 -17.07 12.44
C ASP A 50 7.81 -17.46 12.18
N SER A 51 7.14 -18.07 13.16
CA SER A 51 5.72 -18.43 13.05
C SER A 51 4.81 -17.21 12.83
N VAL A 52 5.12 -16.10 13.52
CA VAL A 52 4.40 -14.82 13.34
C VAL A 52 4.71 -14.23 11.97
N TRP A 53 5.97 -14.26 11.53
CA TRP A 53 6.37 -13.75 10.21
C TRP A 53 5.77 -14.54 9.06
N ASP A 54 5.73 -15.86 9.14
CA ASP A 54 5.08 -16.71 8.14
C ASP A 54 3.59 -16.38 8.06
N SER A 55 2.93 -16.20 9.20
CA SER A 55 1.51 -15.80 9.24
C SER A 55 1.28 -14.43 8.61
N LEU A 56 2.19 -13.46 8.85
CA LEU A 56 2.11 -12.12 8.27
C LEU A 56 2.53 -12.09 6.79
N SER A 57 3.36 -13.03 6.33
CA SER A 57 3.86 -13.08 4.96
C SER A 57 2.73 -13.22 3.93
N ILE A 58 1.66 -13.91 4.30
CA ILE A 58 0.45 -14.06 3.48
C ILE A 58 -0.18 -12.69 3.17
N LEU A 59 -0.14 -11.76 4.14
CA LEU A 59 -0.66 -10.40 3.95
C LEU A 59 0.12 -9.63 2.88
N ASN A 60 1.42 -9.90 2.69
CA ASN A 60 2.20 -9.25 1.63
C ASN A 60 1.64 -9.56 0.23
N TYR A 61 1.22 -10.81 0.00
CA TYR A 61 0.60 -11.21 -1.26
C TYR A 61 -0.77 -10.54 -1.44
N VAL A 62 -1.59 -10.50 -0.39
CA VAL A 62 -2.90 -9.83 -0.43
C VAL A 62 -2.74 -8.34 -0.74
N VAL A 63 -1.81 -7.66 -0.06
CA VAL A 63 -1.50 -6.25 -0.29
C VAL A 63 -1.02 -6.02 -1.73
N LEU A 64 -0.18 -6.90 -2.28
CA LEU A 64 0.27 -6.81 -3.68
C LEU A 64 -0.91 -6.85 -4.66
N VAL A 65 -1.85 -7.77 -4.47
CA VAL A 65 -3.06 -7.88 -5.31
C VAL A 65 -3.92 -6.61 -5.20
N LEU A 66 -4.09 -6.07 -3.98
CA LEU A 66 -4.84 -4.83 -3.77
C LEU A 66 -4.18 -3.62 -4.43
N ILE A 67 -2.85 -3.51 -4.41
CA ILE A 67 -2.11 -2.44 -5.08
C ILE A 67 -2.32 -2.52 -6.60
N LEU A 68 -2.17 -3.72 -7.19
CA LEU A 68 -2.37 -3.92 -8.63
C LEU A 68 -3.82 -3.65 -9.04
N GLY A 69 -4.80 -4.14 -8.29
CA GLY A 69 -6.22 -3.93 -8.54
C GLY A 69 -6.62 -2.46 -8.42
N SER A 70 -6.14 -1.77 -7.38
CA SER A 70 -6.35 -0.33 -7.20
C SER A 70 -5.72 0.49 -8.35
N GLY A 71 -4.53 0.07 -8.82
CA GLY A 71 -3.89 0.67 -9.98
C GLY A 71 -4.72 0.55 -11.25
N MET A 72 -5.25 -0.64 -11.56
CA MET A 72 -6.15 -0.84 -12.70
C MET A 72 -7.43 0.00 -12.59
N LEU A 73 -8.05 0.02 -11.39
CA LEU A 73 -9.23 0.84 -11.15
C LEU A 73 -8.94 2.32 -11.39
N THR A 74 -7.83 2.82 -10.86
CA THR A 74 -7.40 4.21 -11.05
C THR A 74 -7.17 4.54 -12.52
N PHE A 75 -6.57 3.62 -13.28
CA PHE A 75 -6.37 3.79 -14.72
C PHE A 75 -7.70 3.94 -15.48
N VAL A 76 -8.69 3.09 -15.19
CA VAL A 76 -10.02 3.15 -15.82
C VAL A 76 -10.75 4.46 -15.47
N VAL A 77 -10.72 4.84 -14.19
CA VAL A 77 -11.34 6.09 -13.73
C VAL A 77 -10.68 7.31 -14.39
N MET A 78 -9.34 7.34 -14.45
CA MET A 78 -8.61 8.45 -15.07
C MET A 78 -8.92 8.56 -16.57
N LEU A 79 -9.07 7.43 -17.28
CA LEU A 79 -9.51 7.39 -18.70
C LEU A 79 -10.87 8.04 -18.88
N ASN A 80 -11.84 7.64 -18.06
CA ASN A 80 -13.17 8.18 -18.16
C ASN A 80 -13.19 9.69 -17.89
N LEU A 81 -12.52 10.14 -16.84
CA LEU A 81 -12.43 11.57 -16.50
C LEU A 81 -11.69 12.38 -17.58
N THR A 82 -10.59 11.86 -18.10
CA THR A 82 -9.82 12.56 -19.14
C THR A 82 -10.63 12.66 -20.43
N ASN A 83 -11.35 11.61 -20.81
CA ASN A 83 -12.22 11.61 -21.98
C ASN A 83 -13.38 12.60 -21.81
N ILE A 84 -14.03 12.64 -20.64
CA ILE A 84 -15.10 13.60 -20.33
C ILE A 84 -14.57 15.04 -20.37
N ASN A 85 -13.47 15.33 -19.66
CA ASN A 85 -12.88 16.67 -19.60
C ASN A 85 -12.48 17.19 -21.00
N ILE A 86 -11.98 16.31 -21.87
CA ILE A 86 -11.63 16.67 -23.24
C ILE A 86 -12.89 16.87 -24.08
N GLY A 87 -13.89 16.01 -23.94
CA GLY A 87 -15.17 16.13 -24.64
C GLY A 87 -15.89 17.44 -24.34
N GLU A 88 -15.97 17.83 -23.06
CA GLU A 88 -16.61 19.09 -22.64
C GLU A 88 -15.88 20.32 -23.20
N ARG A 89 -14.54 20.30 -23.20
CA ARG A 89 -13.73 21.42 -23.70
C ARG A 89 -13.45 21.38 -25.19
N MET A 90 -13.90 20.36 -25.90
CA MET A 90 -13.64 20.19 -27.33
C MET A 90 -14.10 21.38 -28.17
N ARG A 91 -15.25 21.97 -27.81
CA ARG A 91 -15.78 23.17 -28.48
C ARG A 91 -14.92 24.41 -28.22
N GLU A 92 -14.45 24.61 -26.99
CA GLU A 92 -13.54 25.71 -26.63
C GLU A 92 -12.19 25.57 -27.38
N LEU A 93 -11.67 24.35 -27.44
CA LEU A 93 -10.43 23.97 -28.12
C LEU A 93 -10.55 24.16 -29.65
N ALA A 94 -11.70 23.82 -30.24
CA ALA A 94 -11.95 24.05 -31.67
C ALA A 94 -11.91 25.54 -32.03
N THR A 95 -12.46 26.42 -31.18
CA THR A 95 -12.38 27.87 -31.39
C THR A 95 -10.96 28.40 -31.26
N LEU A 96 -10.19 27.92 -30.26
CA LEU A 96 -8.78 28.28 -30.10
C LEU A 96 -7.92 27.86 -31.30
N ARG A 97 -8.20 26.70 -31.88
CA ARG A 97 -7.52 26.21 -33.08
C ARG A 97 -7.80 27.10 -34.30
N VAL A 98 -9.02 27.63 -34.45
CA VAL A 98 -9.38 28.57 -35.53
C VAL A 98 -8.70 29.93 -35.36
N LEU A 99 -8.39 30.33 -34.12
CA LEU A 99 -7.59 31.52 -33.80
C LEU A 99 -6.08 31.35 -34.07
N GLY A 100 -5.64 30.17 -34.51
CA GLY A 100 -4.25 29.91 -34.90
C GLY A 100 -3.35 29.34 -33.80
N PHE A 101 -3.90 28.92 -32.65
CA PHE A 101 -3.12 28.27 -31.60
C PHE A 101 -2.71 26.84 -32.02
N TYR A 102 -1.49 26.44 -31.64
CA TYR A 102 -0.95 25.11 -31.96
C TYR A 102 -1.56 24.02 -31.07
N ASP A 103 -1.88 22.86 -31.66
CA ASP A 103 -2.42 21.70 -30.95
C ASP A 103 -1.60 21.32 -29.70
N LYS A 104 -0.26 21.49 -29.74
CA LYS A 104 0.64 21.23 -28.59
C LYS A 104 0.33 22.09 -27.36
N GLU A 105 -0.07 23.35 -27.55
CA GLU A 105 -0.36 24.27 -26.44
C GLU A 105 -1.69 23.92 -25.77
N MET A 106 -2.69 23.55 -26.55
CA MET A 106 -3.96 23.02 -26.05
C MET A 106 -3.79 21.73 -25.23
N TYR A 107 -3.06 20.74 -25.77
CA TYR A 107 -2.82 19.49 -25.04
C TYR A 107 -2.02 19.71 -23.76
N ALA A 108 -1.08 20.66 -23.76
CA ALA A 108 -0.32 21.02 -22.56
C ALA A 108 -1.21 21.65 -21.48
N TYR A 109 -2.20 22.46 -21.86
CA TYR A 109 -3.16 23.07 -20.94
C TYR A 109 -3.98 22.00 -20.20
N ILE A 110 -4.56 21.04 -20.93
CA ILE A 110 -5.36 19.96 -20.35
C ILE A 110 -4.52 19.05 -19.45
N PHE A 111 -3.29 18.73 -19.86
CA PHE A 111 -2.38 17.92 -19.05
C PHE A 111 -1.97 18.59 -17.75
N ARG A 112 -1.82 19.92 -17.74
CA ARG A 112 -1.46 20.68 -16.53
C ARG A 112 -2.56 20.62 -15.49
N GLU A 113 -3.82 20.74 -15.90
CA GLU A 113 -4.94 20.63 -14.98
C GLU A 113 -5.07 19.23 -14.39
N ASN A 114 -4.99 18.19 -15.22
CA ASN A 114 -5.09 16.81 -14.75
C ASN A 114 -3.93 16.46 -13.79
N ASN A 115 -2.73 16.98 -14.06
CA ASN A 115 -1.59 16.84 -13.16
C ASN A 115 -1.77 17.61 -11.85
N ALA A 116 -2.31 18.84 -11.90
CA ALA A 116 -2.61 19.62 -10.69
C ALA A 116 -3.64 18.92 -9.80
N LEU A 117 -4.73 18.41 -10.41
CA LEU A 117 -5.74 17.61 -9.71
C LEU A 117 -5.15 16.35 -9.09
N SER A 118 -4.25 15.67 -9.81
CA SER A 118 -3.56 14.47 -9.31
C SER A 118 -2.66 14.78 -8.10
N VAL A 119 -1.94 15.91 -8.10
CA VAL A 119 -1.10 16.34 -6.98
C VAL A 119 -1.95 16.68 -5.75
N ILE A 120 -3.05 17.41 -5.94
CA ILE A 120 -3.98 17.74 -4.85
C ILE A 120 -4.60 16.44 -4.30
N GLY A 121 -5.04 15.55 -5.18
CA GLY A 121 -5.59 14.24 -4.81
C GLY A 121 -4.58 13.38 -4.04
N ALA A 122 -3.31 13.36 -4.46
CA ALA A 122 -2.25 12.64 -3.76
C ALA A 122 -2.00 13.22 -2.35
N PHE A 123 -2.02 14.54 -2.20
CA PHE A 123 -1.86 15.19 -0.91
C PHE A 123 -3.04 14.89 0.04
N VAL A 124 -4.27 15.06 -0.45
CA VAL A 124 -5.49 14.74 0.31
C VAL A 124 -5.53 13.26 0.68
N GLY A 125 -5.19 12.38 -0.26
CA GLY A 125 -5.10 10.94 -0.05
C GLY A 125 -4.07 10.56 1.02
N LEU A 126 -2.92 11.24 1.08
CA LEU A 126 -1.91 11.01 2.12
C LEU A 126 -2.42 11.41 3.51
N VAL A 127 -3.07 12.58 3.61
CA VAL A 127 -3.67 13.04 4.88
C VAL A 127 -4.75 12.06 5.34
N PHE A 128 -5.65 11.67 4.44
CA PHE A 128 -6.70 10.71 4.74
C PHE A 128 -6.14 9.33 5.11
N GLY A 129 -5.13 8.85 4.38
CA GLY A 129 -4.44 7.60 4.65
C GLY A 129 -3.77 7.58 6.02
N LYS A 130 -3.18 8.70 6.47
CA LYS A 130 -2.63 8.85 7.82
C LYS A 130 -3.72 8.71 8.89
N ILE A 131 -4.87 9.36 8.69
CA ILE A 131 -6.00 9.30 9.63
C ILE A 131 -6.53 7.86 9.70
N MET A 132 -6.74 7.22 8.55
CA MET A 132 -7.21 5.83 8.47
C MET A 132 -6.23 4.85 9.10
N HIS A 133 -4.92 5.00 8.86
CA HIS A 133 -3.90 4.18 9.49
C HIS A 133 -3.95 4.26 11.03
N LEU A 134 -4.08 5.47 11.58
CA LEU A 134 -4.21 5.67 13.02
C LEU A 134 -5.52 5.11 13.58
N PHE A 135 -6.63 5.28 12.84
CA PHE A 135 -7.94 4.78 13.22
C PHE A 135 -7.96 3.24 13.29
N VAL A 136 -7.41 2.58 12.27
CA VAL A 136 -7.32 1.11 12.22
C VAL A 136 -6.44 0.57 13.35
N ILE A 137 -5.26 1.16 13.59
CA ILE A 137 -4.37 0.72 14.67
C ILE A 137 -5.07 0.83 16.04
N ARG A 138 -5.72 1.95 16.32
CA ARG A 138 -6.41 2.15 17.61
C ARG A 138 -7.59 1.20 17.81
N THR A 139 -8.25 0.82 16.73
CA THR A 139 -9.44 -0.05 16.81
C THR A 139 -9.06 -1.53 16.92
N CYS A 140 -7.95 -1.94 16.27
CA CYS A 140 -7.46 -3.31 16.29
C CYS A 140 -6.53 -3.63 17.47
N GLU A 141 -6.11 -2.64 18.26
CA GLU A 141 -5.29 -2.86 19.45
C GLU A 141 -6.13 -3.59 20.52
N VAL A 142 -5.81 -4.86 20.74
CA VAL A 142 -6.38 -5.67 21.83
C VAL A 142 -5.43 -5.55 23.03
N ASP A 143 -5.95 -5.55 24.26
CA ASP A 143 -5.17 -5.35 25.51
C ASP A 143 -3.92 -6.25 25.65
N MET A 144 -3.82 -7.35 24.90
CA MET A 144 -2.68 -8.27 24.90
C MET A 144 -1.60 -8.02 23.84
N VAL A 145 -1.78 -7.07 22.90
CA VAL A 145 -0.84 -6.84 21.79
C VAL A 145 -0.62 -5.35 21.54
N MET A 146 0.62 -4.88 21.71
CA MET A 146 0.99 -3.51 21.33
C MET A 146 1.42 -3.48 19.85
N PHE A 147 0.57 -2.91 18.99
CA PHE A 147 0.99 -2.57 17.63
C PHE A 147 1.89 -1.33 17.65
N VAL A 148 2.90 -1.30 16.79
CA VAL A 148 3.74 -0.11 16.60
C VAL A 148 2.84 1.01 16.06
N ARG A 149 2.56 2.01 16.91
CA ARG A 149 1.58 3.09 16.62
C ARG A 149 2.06 4.14 15.62
N SER A 150 3.27 4.02 15.10
CA SER A 150 3.89 5.02 14.24
C SER A 150 4.53 4.39 13.00
N ALA A 151 3.96 4.68 11.83
CA ALA A 151 4.67 4.48 10.56
C ALA A 151 5.85 5.46 10.47
N LYS A 152 6.99 4.97 9.96
CA LYS A 152 8.18 5.81 9.76
C LYS A 152 7.84 6.96 8.81
N PRO A 153 8.31 8.20 9.05
CA PRO A 153 8.06 9.34 8.15
C PRO A 153 8.45 9.06 6.69
N LEU A 154 9.51 8.27 6.48
CA LEU A 154 9.95 7.84 5.15
C LEU A 154 8.90 7.01 4.40
N SER A 155 8.09 6.20 5.08
CA SER A 155 7.03 5.41 4.45
C SER A 155 5.97 6.29 3.79
N TYR A 156 5.65 7.45 4.39
CA TYR A 156 4.75 8.42 3.78
C TYR A 156 5.37 9.10 2.56
N VAL A 157 6.69 9.35 2.57
CA VAL A 157 7.41 9.89 1.41
C VAL A 157 7.39 8.88 0.26
N TYR A 158 7.66 7.60 0.53
CA TYR A 158 7.57 6.55 -0.47
C TYR A 158 6.15 6.40 -1.03
N ALA A 159 5.12 6.44 -0.18
CA ALA A 159 3.73 6.38 -0.63
C ALA A 159 3.40 7.56 -1.55
N PHE A 160 3.74 8.78 -1.16
CA PHE A 160 3.51 9.98 -1.98
C PHE A 160 4.24 9.90 -3.33
N ALA A 161 5.53 9.58 -3.31
CA ALA A 161 6.34 9.47 -4.51
C ALA A 161 5.79 8.40 -5.45
N LEU A 162 5.40 7.24 -4.92
CA LEU A 162 4.82 6.15 -5.69
C LEU A 162 3.49 6.56 -6.33
N THR A 163 2.60 7.26 -5.62
CA THR A 163 1.36 7.79 -6.18
C THR A 163 1.59 8.78 -7.31
N ILE A 164 2.55 9.70 -7.16
CA ILE A 164 2.91 10.67 -8.21
C ILE A 164 3.49 9.97 -9.44
N VAL A 165 4.44 9.07 -9.25
CA VAL A 165 5.05 8.29 -10.34
C VAL A 165 3.99 7.47 -11.07
N PHE A 166 3.09 6.83 -10.32
CA PHE A 166 2.00 6.04 -10.87
C PHE A 166 1.04 6.91 -11.70
N SER A 167 0.60 8.06 -11.17
CA SER A 167 -0.25 9.01 -11.90
C SER A 167 0.43 9.50 -13.18
N LEU A 168 1.72 9.84 -13.13
CA LEU A 168 2.47 10.25 -14.32
C LEU A 168 2.54 9.16 -15.39
N ILE A 169 2.80 7.90 -14.99
CA ILE A 169 2.83 6.75 -15.91
C ILE A 169 1.46 6.56 -16.55
N VAL A 170 0.38 6.56 -15.76
CA VAL A 170 -0.99 6.42 -16.27
C VAL A 170 -1.28 7.55 -17.26
N ASN A 171 -1.00 8.79 -16.90
CA ASN A 171 -1.26 9.94 -17.74
C ASN A 171 -0.44 9.88 -19.05
N LEU A 172 0.81 9.41 -19.00
CA LEU A 172 1.65 9.20 -20.19
C LEU A 172 1.08 8.11 -21.11
N LEU A 173 0.65 6.98 -20.55
CA LEU A 173 0.03 5.88 -21.30
C LEU A 173 -1.29 6.28 -21.96
N MET A 174 -1.99 7.26 -21.40
CA MET A 174 -3.24 7.78 -21.95
C MET A 174 -3.04 8.76 -23.11
N ARG A 175 -1.88 9.43 -23.21
CA ARG A 175 -1.57 10.37 -24.31
C ARG A 175 -1.88 9.83 -25.71
N PRO A 176 -1.42 8.63 -26.11
CA PRO A 176 -1.72 8.10 -27.43
C PRO A 176 -3.20 7.75 -27.62
N LYS A 177 -3.89 7.25 -26.58
CA LYS A 177 -5.32 6.91 -26.66
C LYS A 177 -6.20 8.16 -26.77
N VAL A 178 -5.87 9.22 -26.04
CA VAL A 178 -6.52 10.52 -26.16
C VAL A 178 -6.32 11.12 -27.55
N ARG A 179 -5.11 10.99 -28.12
CA ARG A 179 -4.81 11.44 -29.49
C ARG A 179 -5.53 10.63 -30.57
N ALA A 180 -5.95 9.41 -30.27
CA ALA A 180 -6.72 8.56 -31.16
C ALA A 180 -8.22 8.84 -31.11
N ILE A 181 -8.69 9.70 -30.20
CA ILE A 181 -10.08 10.17 -30.22
C ILE A 181 -10.20 11.13 -31.41
N ASP A 182 -10.88 10.67 -32.44
CA ASP A 182 -11.10 11.43 -33.67
C ASP A 182 -12.06 12.60 -33.35
N MET A 183 -11.48 13.75 -33.06
CA MET A 183 -12.17 14.98 -32.70
C MET A 183 -13.18 15.41 -33.79
N VAL A 184 -12.99 14.95 -35.03
CA VAL A 184 -13.83 15.25 -36.20
C VAL A 184 -15.12 14.43 -36.23
N GLU A 185 -15.14 13.21 -35.69
CA GLU A 185 -16.31 12.33 -35.72
C GLU A 185 -17.35 12.69 -34.65
N SER A 186 -16.89 13.15 -33.48
CA SER A 186 -17.75 13.63 -32.40
C SER A 186 -18.56 14.89 -32.74
N LEU A 187 -18.11 15.67 -33.74
CA LEU A 187 -18.86 16.80 -34.30
C LEU A 187 -19.97 16.36 -35.27
N LYS A 188 -19.90 15.14 -35.83
CA LYS A 188 -20.86 14.62 -36.81
C LYS A 188 -22.00 13.82 -36.18
N SER A 189 -21.87 13.40 -34.92
CA SER A 189 -22.91 12.68 -34.16
C SER A 189 -23.80 13.59 -33.31
N ALA A 190 -23.54 14.90 -33.28
CA ALA A 190 -24.35 15.88 -32.57
C ALA A 190 -25.20 16.76 -33.51
N GLU A 191 -25.17 16.50 -34.82
CA GLU A 191 -26.19 16.94 -35.78
C GLU A 191 -27.30 15.88 -35.92
#